data_AF-A0A2P5K6K0-F1
#
_entry.id   AF-A0A2P5K6K0-F1
#
_cell.length_a   1.000
_cell.length_b   1.000
_cell.length_c   1.000
_cell.angle_alpha   90.00
_cell.angle_beta   90.00
_cell.angle_gamma   90.00
#
_symmetry.space_group_name_H-M   'P 1'
#
loop_
_entity.id
_entity.type
_entity.pdbx_description
1 polymer ?
#
loop_
_entity_poly.entity_id
_entity_poly.type
_entity_poly.pdbx_seq_one_letter_code
_entity_poly.pdbx_strand_id
1 'polypeptide(L)' 'ATSERKKDALDKLIAAHAIALDVILVTNNERDFANYPGIRLENWLNK' A
#
# COMPACT_ATOMS: atom_id res chain seq x y z
N ALA A 1 -1.46 -13.27 17.84
CA ALA A 1 -0.21 -12.49 17.75
C ALA A 1 0.56 -12.68 16.42
N THR A 2 0.14 -13.56 15.50
CA THR A 2 0.87 -13.86 14.24
C THR A 2 0.33 -13.14 12.99
N SER A 3 -0.83 -12.49 13.07
CA SER A 3 -1.51 -11.90 11.90
C SER A 3 -0.94 -10.54 11.47
N GLU A 4 -0.69 -9.63 12.42
CA GLU A 4 -0.16 -8.27 12.12
C GLU A 4 1.18 -8.30 11.39
N ARG A 5 2.15 -9.10 11.86
CA ARG A 5 3.47 -9.20 11.19
C ARG A 5 3.39 -9.74 9.77
N LYS A 6 2.42 -10.60 9.47
CA LYS A 6 2.23 -11.16 8.12
C LYS A 6 1.66 -10.13 7.16
N LYS A 7 0.74 -9.30 7.64
CA LYS A 7 0.14 -8.21 6.87
C LYS A 7 1.20 -7.20 6.45
N ASP A 8 2.04 -6.76 7.39
CA ASP A 8 3.13 -5.82 7.11
C ASP A 8 4.11 -6.31 6.03
N ALA A 9 4.38 -7.62 5.97
CA ALA A 9 5.30 -8.18 4.97
C ALA A 9 4.72 -8.13 3.55
N LEU A 10 3.42 -8.40 3.40
CA LEU A 10 2.75 -8.36 2.10
C LEU A 10 2.52 -6.91 1.63
N ASP A 11 2.14 -6.01 2.54
CA ASP A 11 1.94 -4.60 2.24
C ASP A 11 3.23 -3.96 1.71
N LYS A 12 4.39 -4.34 2.28
CA LYS A 12 5.71 -3.94 1.76
C LYS A 12 5.94 -4.38 0.31
N LEU A 13 5.59 -5.63 -0.04
CA LEU A 13 5.78 -6.15 -1.39
C LEU A 13 4.86 -5.49 -2.40
N ILE A 14 3.60 -5.24 -2.02
CA ILE A 14 2.62 -4.52 -2.86
C ILE A 14 3.10 -3.09 -3.11
N ALA A 15 3.52 -2.37 -2.05
CA ALA A 15 4.04 -1.01 -2.16
C ALA A 15 5.30 -0.96 -3.05
N ALA A 16 6.26 -1.86 -2.82
CA ALA A 16 7.49 -1.93 -3.62
C ALA A 16 7.21 -2.20 -5.10
N HIS A 17 6.24 -3.08 -5.41
CA HIS A 17 5.85 -3.36 -6.78
C HIS A 17 5.22 -2.15 -7.47
N ALA A 18 4.30 -1.45 -6.79
CA ALA A 18 3.65 -0.25 -7.33
C ALA A 18 4.67 0.89 -7.58
N ILE A 19 5.63 1.06 -6.67
CA ILE A 19 6.73 2.04 -6.82
C ILE A 19 7.64 1.64 -7.99
N ALA A 20 8.04 0.37 -8.09
CA ALA A 20 8.94 -0.09 -9.15
C ALA A 20 8.36 0.06 -10.55
N LEU A 21 7.04 -0.08 -10.68
CA LEU A 21 6.32 0.13 -11.94
C LEU A 21 5.91 1.57 -12.19
N ASP A 22 6.11 2.47 -11.23
CA ASP A 22 5.55 3.82 -11.22
C ASP A 22 4.06 3.82 -11.59
N VAL A 23 3.24 3.17 -10.75
CA VAL A 23 1.78 3.10 -10.91
C VAL A 23 1.05 3.56 -9.64
N ILE A 24 -0.23 3.90 -9.78
CA ILE A 24 -1.11 4.24 -8.65
C ILE A 24 -1.59 2.94 -7.98
N LEU A 25 -1.36 2.81 -6.68
CA LEU A 25 -1.95 1.76 -5.86
C LEU A 25 -3.33 2.21 -5.38
N VAL A 26 -4.36 1.55 -5.90
CA VAL A 26 -5.74 1.76 -5.45
C VAL A 26 -5.98 0.95 -4.19
N THR A 27 -6.42 1.59 -3.11
CA THR A 27 -6.79 0.88 -1.87
C THR A 27 -7.78 1.65 -1.01
N ASN A 28 -8.57 0.93 -0.19
CA ASN A 28 -9.43 1.52 0.84
C ASN A 28 -8.73 1.70 2.20
N ASN A 29 -7.50 1.18 2.36
CA ASN A 29 -6.71 1.22 3.59
C ASN A 29 -5.47 2.13 3.47
N GLU A 30 -5.63 3.34 2.95
CA GLU A 30 -4.53 4.28 2.66
C GLU A 30 -3.54 4.45 3.82
N ARG A 31 -4.02 4.37 5.07
CA ARG A 31 -3.19 4.45 6.29
C ARG A 31 -2.06 3.42 6.36
N ASP A 32 -2.27 2.22 5.84
CA ASP A 32 -1.28 1.15 5.85
C ASP A 32 -0.16 1.41 4.83
N PHE A 33 -0.45 2.21 3.80
CA PHE A 33 0.46 2.50 2.70
C PHE A 33 1.05 3.92 2.70
N ALA A 34 0.47 4.85 3.48
CA ALA A 34 0.86 6.26 3.50
C ALA A 34 2.32 6.51 3.89
N ASN A 35 2.96 5.56 4.58
CA ASN A 35 4.34 5.69 5.06
C ASN A 35 5.40 5.22 4.04
N TYR A 36 5.01 4.70 2.87
CA TYR A 36 5.97 4.28 1.83
C TYR A 36 6.40 5.47 0.96
N PRO A 37 7.69 5.87 0.95
CA PRO A 37 8.15 6.99 0.14
C PRO A 37 7.91 6.74 -1.36
N GLY A 38 7.37 7.73 -2.07
CA GLY A 38 7.16 7.66 -3.53
C GLY A 38 5.93 6.84 -3.98
N ILE A 39 5.16 6.28 -3.05
CA ILE A 39 3.90 5.60 -3.40
C ILE A 39 2.85 6.63 -3.85
N ARG A 40 2.10 6.30 -4.90
CA ARG A 40 0.91 7.05 -5.32
C ARG A 40 -0.32 6.27 -4.93
N LEU A 41 -1.23 6.88 -4.16
CA LEU A 41 -2.43 6.22 -3.64
C LEU A 41 -3.70 6.82 -4.23
N GLU A 42 -4.72 5.98 -4.38
CA GLU A 42 -6.07 6.40 -4.70
C GLU A 42 -7.08 5.56 -3.92
N ASN A 43 -8.10 6.21 -3.36
CA ASN A 43 -9.21 5.55 -2.69
C ASN A 43 -10.52 5.83 -3.42
N TRP A 44 -11.06 4.80 -4.07
CA TRP A 44 -12.28 4.90 -4.87
C TRP A 44 -13.55 5.14 -4.04
N LEU A 45 -13.51 4.96 -2.71
CA LEU A 45 -14.66 5.26 -1.85
C LEU A 45 -14.82 6.76 -1.55
N ASN A 46 -13.77 7.56 -1.80
CA ASN A 46 -13.77 9.00 -1.62
C ASN A 46 -14.09 9.76 -2.94
N LYS A 47 -14.55 9.04 -3.97
CA LYS A 47 -15.01 9.59 -5.25
C LYS A 47 -16.52 9.65 -5.33
#